data_AF-A0A259SGY1-F1
#
_entry.id   AF-A0A259SGY1-F1
#
_cell.length_a   1.000
_cell.length_b   1.000
_cell.length_c   1.000
_cell.angle_alpha   90.00
_cell.angle_beta   90.00
_cell.angle_gamma   90.00
#
_symmetry.space_group_name_H-M   'P 1'
#
loop_
_entity.id
_entity.type
_entity.pdbx_description
1 polymer ?
#
loop_
_entity_poly.entity_id
_entity_poly.type
_entity_poly.pdbx_seq_one_letter_code
_entity_poly.pdbx_strand_id
1 'polypeptide(L)'
;MRSARTRAPRRDGLEWLSDDDRGSTMPLVLGYAVLAIAVIYICVCATDLYIAQKRLDSVADAAALAGADGFRLRVEGDAVSAELDDAEIADQASAVIGIIDDGAELVSAGSPDGRSARVIVRATWSPPLLSELVPSMVMIQSTGTSRTALE
;
A
#
# COMPACT_ATOMS: atom_id res chain seq x y z
N MET A 1 -79.79 0.49 -48.57
CA MET A 1 -79.29 -0.78 -47.98
C MET A 1 -77.91 -0.54 -47.37
N ARG A 2 -77.83 -0.76 -46.04
CA ARG A 2 -76.68 -0.95 -45.14
C ARG A 2 -75.29 -0.36 -45.49
N SER A 3 -74.93 0.69 -44.75
CA SER A 3 -73.56 1.08 -44.45
C SER A 3 -72.84 -0.03 -43.65
N ALA A 4 -71.80 -0.63 -44.21
CA ALA A 4 -70.94 -1.56 -43.49
C ALA A 4 -69.93 -0.77 -42.65
N ARG A 5 -70.09 -0.84 -41.33
CA ARG A 5 -69.21 -0.21 -40.35
C ARG A 5 -68.03 -1.14 -40.07
N THR A 6 -66.84 -0.56 -40.10
CA THR A 6 -65.51 -1.10 -39.82
C THR A 6 -65.41 -1.77 -38.44
N ARG A 7 -64.62 -2.85 -38.31
CA ARG A 7 -64.08 -3.28 -37.01
C ARG A 7 -62.65 -3.78 -37.17
N ALA A 8 -61.69 -2.92 -36.85
CA ALA A 8 -60.29 -3.33 -36.70
C ALA A 8 -60.13 -4.18 -35.42
N PRO A 9 -59.23 -5.17 -35.40
CA PRO A 9 -58.95 -5.95 -34.20
C PRO A 9 -58.22 -5.08 -33.17
N ARG A 10 -58.81 -4.97 -31.97
CA ARG A 10 -58.19 -4.38 -30.77
C ARG A 10 -56.91 -5.15 -30.42
N ARG A 11 -55.79 -4.42 -30.29
CA ARG A 11 -54.47 -4.93 -29.92
C ARG A 11 -54.20 -4.65 -28.43
N ASP A 12 -55.16 -4.96 -27.58
CA ASP A 12 -55.15 -4.56 -26.17
C ASP A 12 -54.54 -5.67 -25.29
N GLY A 13 -53.53 -6.39 -25.79
CA GLY A 13 -53.12 -7.70 -25.27
C GLY A 13 -51.67 -7.87 -24.85
N LEU A 14 -50.81 -6.85 -25.03
CA LEU A 14 -49.36 -6.99 -24.89
C LEU A 14 -48.70 -6.04 -23.88
N GLU A 15 -49.45 -5.16 -23.24
CA GLU A 15 -48.87 -4.12 -22.37
C GLU A 15 -48.59 -4.61 -20.93
N TRP A 16 -49.19 -5.71 -20.49
CA TRP A 16 -49.08 -6.22 -19.11
C TRP A 16 -47.88 -7.15 -18.84
N LEU A 17 -47.02 -7.42 -19.81
CA LEU A 17 -45.84 -8.29 -19.63
C LEU A 17 -44.53 -7.52 -19.44
N SER A 18 -44.52 -6.18 -19.58
CA SER A 18 -43.28 -5.39 -19.64
C SER A 18 -43.05 -4.44 -18.46
N ASP A 19 -43.99 -4.33 -17.52
CA ASP A 19 -43.94 -3.30 -16.47
C ASP A 19 -43.41 -3.84 -15.12
N ASP A 20 -43.67 -5.10 -14.77
CA ASP A 20 -43.26 -5.66 -13.46
C ASP A 20 -41.78 -6.09 -13.39
N ASP A 21 -41.18 -6.61 -14.48
CA ASP A 21 -39.79 -7.09 -14.47
C ASP A 21 -38.73 -5.96 -14.52
N ARG A 22 -39.10 -4.78 -15.05
CA ARG A 22 -38.19 -3.62 -15.14
C ARG A 22 -37.94 -2.95 -13.80
N GLY A 23 -38.91 -3.00 -12.88
CA GLY A 23 -38.81 -2.38 -11.56
C GLY A 23 -37.90 -3.13 -10.58
N SER A 24 -37.85 -4.46 -10.65
CA SER A 24 -37.05 -5.31 -9.73
C SER A 24 -35.59 -5.50 -10.19
N THR A 25 -35.38 -5.57 -11.51
CA THR A 25 -34.05 -5.83 -12.08
C THR A 25 -33.11 -4.61 -11.96
N MET A 26 -33.63 -3.40 -12.16
CA MET A 26 -32.83 -2.16 -12.12
C MET A 26 -32.13 -1.91 -10.76
N PRO A 27 -32.82 -1.99 -9.60
CA PRO A 27 -32.18 -1.87 -8.30
C PRO A 27 -31.14 -2.97 -8.01
N LEU A 28 -31.42 -4.20 -8.45
CA LEU A 28 -30.52 -5.34 -8.22
C LEU A 28 -29.24 -5.19 -9.05
N VAL A 29 -29.36 -4.77 -10.31
CA VAL A 29 -28.22 -4.44 -11.17
C VAL A 29 -27.42 -3.29 -10.58
N LEU A 30 -28.07 -2.24 -10.09
CA LEU A 30 -27.38 -1.12 -9.44
C LEU A 30 -26.64 -1.57 -8.17
N GLY A 31 -27.28 -2.36 -7.31
CA GLY A 31 -26.66 -2.91 -6.12
C GLY A 31 -25.45 -3.78 -6.44
N TYR A 32 -25.56 -4.63 -7.46
CA TYR A 32 -24.44 -5.46 -7.92
C TYR A 32 -23.31 -4.64 -8.55
N ALA A 33 -23.65 -3.59 -9.30
CA ALA A 33 -22.67 -2.68 -9.87
C ALA A 33 -21.89 -1.94 -8.77
N VAL A 34 -22.58 -1.44 -7.74
CA VAL A 34 -21.94 -0.81 -6.58
C VAL A 34 -21.06 -1.81 -5.83
N LEU A 35 -21.55 -3.04 -5.62
CA LEU A 35 -20.77 -4.11 -4.99
C LEU A 35 -19.52 -4.46 -5.81
N ALA A 36 -19.65 -4.59 -7.13
CA ALA A 36 -18.52 -4.86 -8.02
C ALA A 36 -17.48 -3.73 -7.97
N ILE A 37 -17.92 -2.47 -7.99
CA ILE A 37 -17.02 -1.30 -7.83
C ILE A 37 -16.33 -1.32 -6.46
N ALA A 38 -17.06 -1.63 -5.39
CA ALA A 38 -16.48 -1.73 -4.05
C ALA A 38 -15.41 -2.83 -3.96
N VAL A 39 -15.67 -4.00 -4.54
CA VAL A 39 -14.69 -5.10 -4.58
C VAL A 39 -13.45 -4.72 -5.40
N ILE A 40 -13.64 -4.10 -6.56
CA ILE A 40 -12.52 -3.59 -7.38
C ILE A 40 -11.72 -2.57 -6.58
N TYR A 41 -12.38 -1.64 -5.90
CA TYR A 41 -11.73 -0.61 -5.09
C TYR A 41 -10.90 -1.23 -3.95
N ILE A 42 -11.46 -2.21 -3.23
CA ILE A 42 -10.73 -2.96 -2.20
C ILE A 42 -9.49 -3.65 -2.78
N CYS A 43 -9.61 -4.27 -3.96
CA CYS A 43 -8.50 -4.93 -4.63
C CYS A 43 -7.38 -3.95 -5.01
N VAL A 44 -7.74 -2.76 -5.50
CA VAL A 44 -6.79 -1.69 -5.80
C VAL A 44 -6.09 -1.24 -4.52
N CYS A 45 -6.84 -0.98 -3.43
CA CYS A 45 -6.26 -0.60 -2.14
C CYS A 45 -5.31 -1.66 -1.58
N ALA A 46 -5.71 -2.94 -1.66
CA ALA A 46 -4.87 -4.05 -1.20
C ALA A 46 -3.58 -4.16 -2.02
N THR A 47 -3.67 -3.97 -3.34
CA THR A 47 -2.51 -4.01 -4.23
C THR A 47 -1.57 -2.84 -3.96
N ASP A 48 -2.12 -1.64 -3.81
CA ASP A 48 -1.35 -0.43 -3.52
C ASP A 48 -0.64 -0.53 -2.16
N LEU A 49 -1.36 -0.96 -1.12
CA LEU A 49 -0.79 -1.23 0.20
C LEU A 49 0.32 -2.30 0.12
N TYR A 50 0.09 -3.36 -0.64
CA TYR A 50 1.09 -4.42 -0.83
C TYR A 50 2.37 -3.88 -1.51
N ILE A 51 2.22 -3.03 -2.52
CA ILE A 51 3.36 -2.38 -3.19
C ILE A 51 4.09 -1.44 -2.23
N ALA A 52 3.36 -0.63 -1.46
CA ALA A 52 3.94 0.27 -0.46
C ALA A 52 4.75 -0.49 0.60
N GLN A 53 4.23 -1.61 1.10
CA GLN A 53 4.96 -2.50 2.01
C GLN A 53 6.24 -3.03 1.38
N LYS A 54 6.18 -3.51 0.12
CA LYS A 54 7.35 -4.07 -0.55
C LYS A 54 8.44 -3.03 -0.83
N ARG A 55 8.04 -1.79 -1.10
CA ARG A 55 8.97 -0.65 -1.21
C ARG A 55 9.63 -0.37 0.13
N LEU A 56 8.85 -0.30 1.22
CA LEU A 56 9.37 -0.05 2.56
C LEU A 56 10.38 -1.13 3.01
N ASP A 57 10.14 -2.41 2.69
CA ASP A 57 11.11 -3.49 2.91
C ASP A 57 12.44 -3.21 2.20
N SER A 58 12.37 -2.78 0.94
CA SER A 58 13.56 -2.47 0.14
C SER A 58 14.32 -1.27 0.70
N VAL A 59 13.60 -0.26 1.22
CA VAL A 59 14.21 0.89 1.91
C VAL A 59 14.89 0.45 3.20
N ALA A 60 14.24 -0.40 3.99
CA ALA A 60 14.81 -0.91 5.23
C ALA A 60 16.08 -1.74 4.98
N ASP A 61 16.09 -2.56 3.92
CA ASP A 61 17.27 -3.33 3.51
C ASP A 61 18.41 -2.42 3.02
N ALA A 62 18.11 -1.40 2.20
CA ALA A 62 19.10 -0.43 1.74
C ALA A 62 19.68 0.40 2.90
N ALA A 63 18.83 0.83 3.84
CA ALA A 63 19.25 1.56 5.03
C ALA A 63 20.07 0.67 5.98
N ALA A 64 19.74 -0.62 6.11
CA ALA A 64 20.54 -1.57 6.87
C ALA A 64 21.90 -1.85 6.22
N LEU A 65 21.99 -1.89 4.88
CA LEU A 65 23.24 -2.00 4.16
C LEU A 65 24.13 -0.78 4.40
N ALA A 66 23.60 0.43 4.23
CA ALA A 66 24.33 1.67 4.51
C ALA A 66 24.71 1.80 5.99
N GLY A 67 23.84 1.36 6.90
CA GLY A 67 24.15 1.29 8.32
C GLY A 67 25.26 0.29 8.64
N ALA A 68 25.44 -0.74 7.84
CA ALA A 68 26.57 -1.66 7.99
C ALA A 68 27.90 -1.01 7.59
N ASP A 69 27.91 -0.03 6.68
CA ASP A 69 29.11 0.73 6.32
C ASP A 69 29.51 1.79 7.37
N GLY A 70 28.66 2.07 8.35
CA GLY A 70 28.87 3.04 9.45
C GLY A 70 29.82 2.56 10.55
N PHE A 71 31.00 2.07 10.17
CA PHE A 71 32.03 1.65 11.12
C PHE A 71 32.94 2.80 11.52
N ARG A 72 33.15 2.98 12.83
CA ARG A 72 34.26 3.81 13.30
C ARG A 72 35.46 2.91 13.63
N LEU A 73 36.58 3.15 12.95
CA LEU A 73 37.86 2.49 13.24
C LEU A 73 38.43 3.08 14.54
N ARG A 74 38.37 2.31 15.63
CA ARG A 74 39.02 2.63 16.89
C ARG A 74 40.40 1.99 16.90
N VAL A 75 41.44 2.81 16.93
CA VAL A 75 42.82 2.33 17.05
C VAL A 75 43.21 2.40 18.53
N GLU A 76 43.38 1.24 19.16
CA GLU A 76 43.83 1.15 20.55
C GLU A 76 45.13 0.33 20.59
N GLY A 77 46.27 1.03 20.62
CA GLY A 77 47.60 0.41 20.57
C GLY A 77 47.96 -0.14 19.19
N ASP A 78 48.33 -1.42 19.10
CA ASP A 78 48.66 -2.14 17.86
C ASP A 78 47.44 -2.89 17.25
N ALA A 79 46.27 -2.77 17.89
CA ALA A 79 45.03 -3.39 17.45
C ALA A 79 44.07 -2.33 16.88
N VAL A 80 43.59 -2.59 15.67
CA VAL A 80 42.51 -1.82 15.02
C VAL A 80 41.22 -2.58 15.26
N SER A 81 40.29 -2.03 16.07
CA SER A 81 38.95 -2.59 16.23
C SER A 81 37.94 -1.70 15.53
N ALA A 82 37.21 -2.25 14.54
CA ALA A 82 36.04 -1.60 13.98
C ALA A 82 34.86 -1.86 14.93
N GLU A 83 34.44 -0.84 15.69
CA GLU A 83 33.22 -0.90 16.49
C GLU A 83 32.11 -0.17 15.73
N LEU A 84 30.94 -0.81 15.59
CA LEU A 84 29.74 -0.16 15.09
C LEU A 84 29.29 0.87 16.14
N ASP A 85 29.23 2.15 15.76
CA ASP A 85 28.69 3.22 16.60
C ASP A 85 27.24 3.49 16.19
N ASP A 86 26.30 3.24 17.11
CA ASP A 86 24.86 3.40 16.86
C ASP A 86 24.50 4.79 16.32
N ALA A 87 25.26 5.83 16.64
CA ALA A 87 25.03 7.18 16.13
C ALA A 87 25.42 7.33 14.64
N GLU A 88 26.49 6.66 14.18
CA GLU A 88 26.85 6.66 12.75
C GLU A 88 25.91 5.79 11.92
N ILE A 89 25.44 4.66 12.47
CA ILE A 89 24.43 3.83 11.80
C ILE A 89 23.15 4.65 11.57
N ALA A 90 22.72 5.43 12.56
CA ALA A 90 21.54 6.29 12.45
C ALA A 90 21.73 7.40 11.42
N ASP A 91 22.89 8.05 11.40
CA ASP A 91 23.20 9.14 10.45
C ASP A 91 23.22 8.61 8.99
N GLN A 92 23.92 7.51 8.73
CA GLN A 92 23.99 6.90 7.40
C GLN A 92 22.65 6.34 6.93
N ALA A 93 21.90 5.67 7.81
CA ALA A 93 20.56 5.18 7.49
C ALA A 93 19.59 6.33 7.17
N SER A 94 19.66 7.43 7.93
CA SER A 94 18.83 8.61 7.69
C SER A 94 19.14 9.31 6.36
N ALA A 95 20.42 9.36 5.97
CA ALA A 95 20.84 9.93 4.69
C ALA A 95 20.26 9.15 3.49
N VAL A 96 20.29 7.81 3.55
CA VAL A 96 19.69 6.96 2.50
C VAL A 96 18.17 7.11 2.44
N ILE A 97 17.49 7.11 3.59
CA ILE A 97 16.04 7.30 3.65
C ILE A 97 15.64 8.67 3.08
N GLY A 98 16.41 9.72 3.39
CA GLY A 98 16.17 11.07 2.88
C GLY A 98 16.36 11.23 1.36
N ILE A 99 17.18 10.38 0.73
CA ILE A 99 17.36 10.37 -0.74
C ILE A 99 16.19 9.67 -1.45
N ILE A 100 15.61 8.65 -0.81
CA ILE A 100 14.59 7.79 -1.45
C ILE A 100 13.20 8.47 -1.49
N ASP A 101 12.96 9.52 -0.68
CA ASP A 101 11.76 10.38 -0.68
C ASP A 101 10.44 9.62 -0.96
N ASP A 102 10.12 8.66 -0.09
CA ASP A 102 8.90 7.82 -0.17
C ASP A 102 8.01 7.98 1.08
N GLY A 103 8.17 9.09 1.82
CA GLY A 103 7.45 9.33 3.09
C GLY A 103 7.82 8.37 4.23
N ALA A 104 8.98 7.71 4.11
CA ALA A 104 9.53 6.80 5.08
C ALA A 104 10.34 7.55 6.14
N GLU A 105 10.12 7.24 7.41
CA GLU A 105 10.79 7.81 8.58
C GLU A 105 11.59 6.75 9.33
N LEU A 106 12.79 7.11 9.77
CA LEU A 106 13.62 6.25 10.60
C LEU A 106 13.06 6.18 12.03
N VAL A 107 12.74 4.97 12.50
CA VAL A 107 12.28 4.75 13.89
C VAL A 107 13.44 4.40 14.81
N SER A 108 14.34 3.53 14.34
CA SER A 108 15.49 3.06 15.12
C SER A 108 16.56 2.54 14.18
N ALA A 109 17.82 2.82 14.49
CA ALA A 109 18.99 2.23 13.85
C ALA A 109 20.00 1.89 14.95
N GLY A 110 20.60 0.70 14.89
CA GLY A 110 21.61 0.29 15.87
C GLY A 110 22.15 -1.10 15.62
N SER A 111 23.13 -1.52 16.43
CA SER A 111 23.72 -2.85 16.36
C SER A 111 23.43 -3.68 17.63
N PRO A 112 22.38 -4.54 17.62
CA PRO A 112 22.02 -5.32 18.80
C PRO A 112 23.06 -6.39 19.17
N ASP A 113 23.85 -6.84 18.19
CA ASP A 113 24.85 -7.91 18.35
C ASP A 113 26.30 -7.43 18.14
N GLY A 114 26.51 -6.12 17.95
CA GLY A 114 27.82 -5.51 17.64
C GLY A 114 28.43 -5.88 16.28
N ARG A 115 27.75 -6.71 15.48
CA ARG A 115 28.22 -7.23 14.18
C ARG A 115 27.19 -7.11 13.05
N SER A 116 26.00 -6.64 13.37
CA SER A 116 24.87 -6.57 12.46
C SER A 116 24.19 -5.22 12.63
N ALA A 117 23.96 -4.50 11.53
CA ALA A 117 23.17 -3.28 11.55
C ALA A 117 21.69 -3.65 11.42
N ARG A 118 20.86 -3.17 12.34
CA ARG A 118 19.41 -3.31 12.31
C ARG A 118 18.78 -1.94 12.18
N VAL A 119 17.92 -1.78 11.18
CA VAL A 119 17.23 -0.53 10.89
C VAL A 119 15.73 -0.78 10.82
N ILE A 120 14.96 0.03 11.55
CA ILE A 120 13.50 0.00 11.57
C ILE A 120 13.01 1.29 10.92
N VAL A 121 12.21 1.14 9.88
CA VAL A 121 11.65 2.24 9.10
C VAL A 121 10.12 2.16 9.14
N ARG A 122 9.48 3.32 9.17
CA ARG A 122 8.03 3.47 9.22
C ARG A 122 7.57 4.35 8.09
N ALA A 123 6.43 4.06 7.50
CA ALA A 123 5.78 4.96 6.56
C ALA A 123 4.28 5.04 6.87
N THR A 124 3.66 6.09 6.36
CA THR A 124 2.22 6.31 6.49
C THR A 124 1.56 6.04 5.15
N TRP A 125 0.69 5.03 5.09
CA TRP A 125 -0.06 4.70 3.88
C TRP A 125 -1.44 5.36 3.89
N SER A 126 -1.88 5.82 2.72
CA SER A 126 -3.21 6.40 2.51
C SER A 126 -3.92 5.72 1.33
N PRO A 127 -5.24 5.49 1.40
CA PRO A 127 -5.97 4.81 0.33
C PRO A 127 -5.96 5.58 -0.98
N PRO A 128 -5.72 4.93 -2.14
CA PRO A 128 -5.82 5.60 -3.43
C PRO A 128 -7.27 6.04 -3.70
N LEU A 129 -7.44 7.14 -4.44
CA LEU A 129 -8.70 7.69 -4.96
C LEU A 129 -9.71 8.23 -3.92
N LEU A 130 -9.70 7.76 -2.66
CA LEU A 130 -10.63 8.20 -1.61
C LEU A 130 -9.89 8.70 -0.35
N SER A 131 -8.63 9.14 -0.46
CA SER A 131 -7.84 9.64 0.67
C SER A 131 -8.48 10.83 1.39
N GLU A 132 -9.20 11.70 0.67
CA GLU A 132 -9.94 12.85 1.23
C GLU A 132 -11.22 12.44 1.98
N LEU A 133 -11.79 11.28 1.63
CA LEU A 133 -13.03 10.74 2.21
C LEU A 133 -12.75 9.78 3.37
N VAL A 134 -11.58 9.14 3.38
CA VAL A 134 -11.15 8.16 4.39
C VAL A 134 -9.88 8.68 5.07
N PRO A 135 -10.01 9.45 6.16
CA PRO A 135 -8.87 10.06 6.86
C PRO A 135 -8.02 9.06 7.65
N SER A 136 -8.35 7.76 7.66
CA SER A 136 -7.56 6.75 8.38
C SER A 136 -6.28 6.45 7.60
N MET A 137 -5.23 7.16 7.96
CA MET A 137 -3.85 6.83 7.62
C MET A 137 -3.45 5.53 8.34
N VAL A 138 -2.99 4.53 7.59
CA VAL A 138 -2.50 3.26 8.17
C VAL A 138 -1.00 3.34 8.31
N MET A 139 -0.50 3.14 9.52
CA MET A 139 0.93 3.08 9.78
C MET A 139 1.46 1.71 9.36
N ILE A 140 2.48 1.72 8.50
CA ILE A 140 3.21 0.53 8.08
C ILE A 140 4.65 0.61 8.58
N GLN A 141 5.22 -0.51 9.00
CA GLN A 141 6.57 -0.57 9.58
C GLN A 141 7.30 -1.79 9.04
N SER A 142 8.56 -1.61 8.64
CA SER A 142 9.45 -2.68 8.21
C SER A 142 10.79 -2.64 8.95
N THR A 143 11.47 -3.78 9.02
CA THR A 143 12.76 -3.96 9.69
C THR A 143 13.75 -4.63 8.75
N GLY A 144 14.83 -3.94 8.42
CA GLY A 144 15.96 -4.46 7.65
C GLY A 144 17.11 -4.86 8.58
N THR A 145 17.83 -5.93 8.25
CA THR A 145 19.02 -6.36 8.99
C THR A 145 20.13 -6.74 8.01
N SER A 146 21.30 -6.12 8.13
CA SER A 146 22.48 -6.45 7.33
C SER A 146 23.62 -6.89 8.25
N ARG A 147 24.37 -7.90 7.81
CA ARG A 147 25.59 -8.37 8.49
C ARG A 147 26.79 -7.86 7.73
N THR A 148 27.78 -7.38 8.46
CA THR A 148 29.00 -6.94 7.82
C THR A 148 29.99 -8.07 7.63
N ALA A 149 30.34 -8.29 6.36
CA ALA A 149 31.37 -9.24 5.97
C ALA A 149 32.71 -8.48 5.84
N LEU A 150 33.32 -8.15 6.97
CA LEU A 150 34.77 -7.91 6.99
C LEU A 150 35.43 -9.15 7.59
N GLU A 151 35.92 -10.03 6.71
CA GLU A 151 37.03 -10.95 6.98
C GLU A 151 38.29 -10.44 6.26
#